data_AF-A0A0L6U9L7-F1
#
_entry.id   AF-A0A0L6U9L7-F1
#
_cell.length_a   1.000
_cell.length_b   1.000
_cell.length_c   1.000
_cell.angle_alpha   90.00
_cell.angle_beta   90.00
_cell.angle_gamma   90.00
#
_symmetry.space_group_name_H-M   'P 1'
#
loop_
_entity.id
_entity.type
_entity.pdbx_description
1 polymer ?
#
loop_
_entity_poly.entity_id
_entity_poly.type
_entity_poly.pdbx_seq_one_letter_code
_entity_poly.pdbx_strand_id
1 'polypeptide(L)'
;MQYSENGWFWVQYEFAKETDNNLSIYSMLLGGETAVKNIISQLKVSRINIKIPLLKWLSKKYHRQEIANTFQRPVVLLFAEESLSFITTTTPIKDKNSKLDPFYLMYLNKNHWVLVLLKATDKSEPTPPVIGLKKLSSQFTHSWRSEIKDYFSLYNQHLQPIKKI
;
A
#
# COMPACT_ATOMS: atom_id res chain seq x y z
N MET A 1 -6.62 -19.73 -4.37
CA MET A 1 -5.80 -18.96 -5.32
C MET A 1 -4.40 -19.56 -5.30
N GLN A 2 -3.98 -20.19 -6.39
CA GLN A 2 -2.60 -20.67 -6.53
C GLN A 2 -1.75 -19.46 -6.92
N TYR A 3 -0.92 -18.95 -6.01
CA TYR A 3 0.01 -17.88 -6.35
C TYR A 3 1.05 -18.45 -7.31
N SER A 4 1.36 -17.72 -8.40
CA SER A 4 2.45 -18.14 -9.28
C SER A 4 3.75 -18.20 -8.48
N GLU A 5 4.57 -19.22 -8.72
CA GLU A 5 5.81 -19.49 -7.95
C GLU A 5 6.76 -18.27 -7.89
N ASN A 6 6.59 -17.31 -8.80
CA ASN A 6 7.42 -16.12 -8.94
C ASN A 6 6.64 -14.79 -8.84
N GLY A 7 5.50 -14.79 -8.15
CA GLY A 7 4.69 -13.57 -7.96
C GLY A 7 5.48 -12.38 -7.38
N TRP A 8 6.48 -12.65 -6.53
CA TRP A 8 7.38 -11.63 -5.98
C TRP A 8 8.18 -10.89 -7.07
N PHE A 9 8.57 -11.58 -8.15
CA PHE A 9 9.36 -11.01 -9.24
C PHE A 9 8.53 -10.02 -10.04
N TRP A 10 7.27 -10.39 -10.30
CA TRP A 10 6.29 -9.52 -10.93
C TRP A 10 6.00 -8.28 -10.07
N VAL A 11 5.81 -8.47 -8.76
CA VAL A 11 5.62 -7.34 -7.82
C VAL A 11 6.79 -6.35 -7.90
N GLN A 12 8.04 -6.82 -7.87
CA GLN A 12 9.21 -5.92 -7.97
C GLN A 12 9.29 -5.20 -9.32
N TYR A 13 8.94 -5.90 -10.41
CA TYR A 13 8.93 -5.30 -11.75
C TYR A 13 7.91 -4.16 -11.85
N GLU A 14 6.65 -4.40 -11.45
CA GLU A 14 5.62 -3.37 -11.50
C GLU A 14 5.95 -2.19 -10.57
N PHE A 15 6.57 -2.48 -9.42
CA PHE A 15 7.04 -1.45 -8.50
C PHE A 15 8.07 -0.52 -9.14
N ALA A 16 9.12 -1.10 -9.72
CA ALA A 16 10.17 -0.33 -10.38
C ALA A 16 9.61 0.50 -11.53
N LYS A 17 8.63 -0.05 -12.26
CA LYS A 17 7.95 0.63 -13.37
C LYS A 17 7.08 1.80 -12.88
N GLU A 18 6.27 1.63 -11.84
CA GLU A 18 5.46 2.71 -11.27
C GLU A 18 6.34 3.84 -10.74
N THR A 19 7.42 3.50 -10.04
CA THR A 19 8.37 4.50 -9.51
C THR A 19 9.08 5.26 -10.63
N ASP A 20 9.49 4.58 -11.70
CA ASP A 20 10.13 5.21 -12.86
C ASP A 20 9.17 6.13 -13.63
N ASN A 21 7.93 5.67 -13.86
CA ASN A 21 6.90 6.46 -14.55
C ASN A 21 6.49 7.73 -13.78
N ASN A 22 6.62 7.72 -12.46
CA ASN A 22 6.23 8.83 -11.58
C ASN A 22 7.44 9.42 -10.85
N LEU A 23 8.62 9.41 -11.49
CA LEU A 23 9.90 9.82 -10.91
C LEU A 23 9.83 11.19 -10.21
N SER A 24 9.15 12.18 -10.80
CA SER A 24 9.02 13.53 -10.24
C SER A 24 8.28 13.54 -8.90
N ILE A 25 7.19 12.79 -8.79
CA ILE A 25 6.37 12.66 -7.58
C ILE A 25 7.20 12.00 -6.47
N TYR A 26 7.83 10.87 -6.79
CA TYR A 26 8.61 10.13 -5.80
C TYR A 26 9.91 10.84 -5.42
N SER A 27 10.49 11.63 -6.32
CA SER A 27 11.66 12.46 -5.99
C SER A 27 11.34 13.47 -4.89
N MET A 28 10.15 14.07 -4.91
CA MET A 28 9.71 14.96 -3.83
C MET A 28 9.46 14.21 -2.50
N LEU A 29 9.03 12.95 -2.56
CA LEU A 29 8.65 12.16 -1.38
C LEU A 29 9.83 11.42 -0.74
N LEU A 30 10.83 11.01 -1.52
CA LEU A 30 11.85 10.05 -1.12
C LEU A 30 13.27 10.64 -1.05
N GLY A 31 13.40 11.97 -1.07
CA GLY A 31 14.67 12.66 -0.85
C GLY A 31 15.47 12.96 -2.11
N GLY A 32 14.79 13.18 -3.24
CA GLY A 32 15.38 13.62 -4.51
C GLY A 32 15.57 12.51 -5.53
N GLU A 33 15.84 12.90 -6.78
CA GLU A 33 15.93 12.01 -7.94
C GLU A 33 17.01 10.93 -7.79
N THR A 34 18.18 11.29 -7.23
CA THR A 34 19.27 10.33 -6.98
C THR A 34 18.84 9.21 -6.03
N ALA A 35 18.10 9.54 -4.98
CA ALA A 35 17.60 8.55 -4.03
C ALA A 35 16.59 7.60 -4.71
N VAL A 36 15.69 8.14 -5.54
CA VAL A 36 14.71 7.34 -6.28
C VAL A 36 15.36 6.43 -7.31
N LYS A 37 16.35 6.91 -8.07
CA LYS A 37 17.10 6.08 -9.02
C LYS A 37 17.85 4.93 -8.33
N ASN A 38 18.39 5.18 -7.13
CA ASN A 38 19.00 4.14 -6.31
C ASN A 38 17.96 3.09 -5.85
N ILE A 39 16.74 3.51 -5.50
CA ILE A 39 15.66 2.58 -5.17
C ILE A 39 15.27 1.73 -6.39
N ILE A 40 15.08 2.34 -7.55
CA ILE A 40 14.74 1.62 -8.79
C ILE A 40 15.82 0.58 -9.14
N SER A 41 17.10 0.93 -8.99
CA SER A 41 18.20 -0.01 -9.29
C SER A 41 18.25 -1.20 -8.31
N GLN A 42 17.87 -0.97 -7.04
CA GLN A 42 17.73 -2.04 -6.04
C GLN A 42 16.54 -2.96 -6.33
N LEU A 43 15.42 -2.41 -6.79
CA LEU A 43 14.22 -3.20 -7.13
C LEU A 43 14.38 -4.02 -8.43
N LYS A 44 15.28 -3.62 -9.33
CA LYS A 44 15.56 -4.39 -10.55
C LYS A 44 16.28 -5.70 -10.22
N VAL A 45 15.57 -6.82 -10.39
CA VAL A 45 16.13 -8.17 -10.34
C VAL A 45 16.20 -8.73 -11.76
N SER A 46 17.38 -9.19 -12.18
CA SER A 46 17.63 -9.60 -13.56
C SER A 46 17.20 -11.04 -13.86
N ARG A 47 17.19 -11.93 -12.86
CA ARG A 47 16.81 -13.34 -13.02
C ARG A 47 16.15 -13.86 -11.74
N ILE A 48 15.13 -14.70 -11.92
CA ILE A 48 14.34 -15.31 -10.84
C ILE A 48 15.19 -16.27 -9.98
N ASN A 49 16.14 -16.98 -10.58
CA ASN A 49 16.90 -18.05 -9.90
C ASN A 49 18.11 -17.55 -9.09
N ILE A 50 18.22 -16.24 -8.80
CA ILE A 50 19.34 -15.67 -8.07
C ILE A 50 18.92 -15.37 -6.63
N LYS A 51 19.78 -15.69 -5.66
CA LYS A 51 19.60 -15.28 -4.25
C LYS A 51 19.51 -13.75 -4.17
N ILE A 52 18.35 -13.24 -3.75
CA ILE A 52 18.14 -11.80 -3.63
C ILE A 52 18.81 -11.28 -2.35
N PRO A 53 19.78 -10.35 -2.45
CA PRO A 53 20.41 -9.78 -1.26
C PRO A 53 19.42 -8.86 -0.52
N LEU A 54 19.63 -8.70 0.80
CA LEU A 54 18.77 -7.87 1.67
C LEU A 54 18.58 -6.45 1.15
N LEU A 55 19.58 -5.88 0.47
CA LEU A 55 19.52 -4.54 -0.11
C LEU A 55 18.47 -4.38 -1.22
N LYS A 56 17.99 -5.50 -1.79
CA LYS A 56 16.95 -5.54 -2.82
C LYS A 56 15.57 -5.89 -2.27
N TRP A 57 15.44 -6.02 -0.94
CA TRP A 57 14.16 -6.26 -0.31
C TRP A 57 13.38 -4.96 -0.17
N LEU A 58 12.07 -5.02 -0.33
CA LEU A 58 11.18 -3.88 -0.07
C LEU A 58 11.30 -3.47 1.40
N SER A 59 11.90 -2.30 1.67
CA SER A 59 12.08 -1.78 3.04
C SER A 59 10.88 -0.94 3.52
N LYS A 60 10.63 -0.92 4.84
CA LYS A 60 9.47 -0.27 5.50
C LYS A 60 9.22 1.20 5.13
N LYS A 61 10.27 1.99 4.90
CA LYS A 61 10.14 3.46 4.91
C LYS A 61 9.73 4.07 3.58
N TYR A 62 10.20 3.52 2.46
CA TYR A 62 10.17 4.22 1.17
C TYR A 62 9.00 3.82 0.27
N HIS A 63 8.40 2.65 0.50
CA HIS A 63 7.52 2.00 -0.47
C HIS A 63 6.03 2.12 -0.20
N ARG A 64 5.64 2.89 0.82
CA ARG A 64 4.29 2.80 1.37
C ARG A 64 3.21 3.32 0.41
N GLN A 65 3.43 4.52 -0.15
CA GLN A 65 2.56 5.11 -1.16
C GLN A 65 2.71 4.41 -2.52
N GLU A 66 3.91 3.94 -2.84
CA GLU A 66 4.23 3.23 -4.08
C GLU A 66 3.41 1.93 -4.23
N ILE A 67 3.19 1.15 -3.15
CA ILE A 67 2.37 -0.07 -3.21
C ILE A 67 0.93 0.25 -3.60
N ALA A 68 0.32 1.25 -2.96
CA ALA A 68 -1.05 1.62 -3.27
C ALA A 68 -1.19 2.06 -4.73
N ASN A 69 -0.24 2.85 -5.21
CA ASN A 69 -0.22 3.36 -6.58
C ASN A 69 0.02 2.26 -7.61
N THR A 70 1.00 1.38 -7.38
CA THR A 70 1.38 0.28 -8.29
C THR A 70 0.20 -0.63 -8.59
N PHE A 71 -0.54 -1.04 -7.55
CA PHE A 71 -1.65 -1.98 -7.70
C PHE A 71 -3.01 -1.30 -7.80
N GLN A 72 -3.03 0.03 -7.83
CA GLN A 72 -4.23 0.86 -7.91
C GLN A 72 -5.30 0.45 -6.88
N ARG A 73 -4.85 0.13 -5.66
CA ARG A 73 -5.71 -0.33 -4.56
C ARG A 73 -5.28 0.33 -3.25
N PRO A 74 -6.20 0.54 -2.31
CA PRO A 74 -5.84 0.93 -0.97
C PRO A 74 -4.95 -0.13 -0.32
N VAL A 75 -4.00 0.32 0.50
CA VAL A 75 -3.06 -0.56 1.21
C VAL A 75 -3.05 -0.16 2.67
N VAL A 76 -3.19 -1.17 3.53
CA VAL A 76 -3.08 -1.07 4.97
C VAL A 76 -1.79 -1.73 5.39
N LEU A 77 -0.92 -0.97 6.03
CA LEU A 77 0.30 -1.47 6.65
C LEU A 77 0.07 -1.65 8.14
N LEU A 78 0.24 -2.88 8.61
CA LEU A 78 0.12 -3.26 10.01
C LEU A 78 1.52 -3.38 10.63
N PHE A 79 1.75 -2.65 11.70
CA PHE A 79 2.93 -2.74 12.54
C PHE A 79 2.50 -3.15 13.96
N ALA A 80 3.47 -3.54 14.80
CA ALA A 80 3.18 -3.97 16.17
C ALA A 80 2.48 -2.88 17.01
N GLU A 81 2.78 -1.61 16.76
CA GLU A 81 2.32 -0.47 17.58
C GLU A 81 1.40 0.50 16.80
N GLU A 82 1.31 0.37 15.48
CA GLU A 82 0.58 1.32 14.64
C GLU A 82 0.04 0.65 13.37
N SER A 83 -1.00 1.25 12.79
CA SER A 83 -1.49 0.93 11.44
C SER A 83 -1.45 2.18 10.57
N LEU A 84 -1.02 2.04 9.32
CA LEU A 84 -0.99 3.13 8.35
C LEU A 84 -1.74 2.72 7.09
N SER A 85 -2.70 3.52 6.63
CA SER A 85 -3.43 3.24 5.39
C SER A 85 -3.10 4.27 4.31
N PHE A 86 -2.85 3.77 3.10
CA PHE A 86 -2.48 4.53 1.91
C PHE A 86 -3.52 4.29 0.82
N ILE A 87 -3.86 5.35 0.09
CA ILE A 87 -4.81 5.31 -1.03
C ILE A 87 -4.08 5.70 -2.30
N THR A 88 -4.62 5.37 -3.46
CA THR A 88 -3.95 5.72 -4.72
C THR A 88 -3.93 7.25 -4.91
N THR A 89 -2.79 7.77 -5.37
CA THR A 89 -2.58 9.21 -5.63
C THR A 89 -2.23 9.51 -7.08
N THR A 90 -1.80 8.50 -7.84
CA THR A 90 -1.34 8.64 -9.24
C THR A 90 -2.45 8.35 -10.26
N THR A 91 -3.53 7.66 -9.85
CA THR A 91 -4.60 7.25 -10.77
C THR A 91 -5.97 7.47 -10.11
N PRO A 92 -6.96 8.05 -10.82
CA PRO A 92 -8.34 8.15 -10.35
C PRO A 92 -9.03 6.78 -10.34
N ILE A 93 -10.08 6.63 -9.53
CA ILE A 93 -10.98 5.47 -9.60
C ILE A 93 -11.59 5.43 -11.00
N LYS A 94 -11.25 4.41 -11.79
CA LYS A 94 -11.72 4.25 -13.17
C LYS A 94 -13.17 3.79 -13.25
N ASP A 95 -13.66 3.08 -12.23
CA ASP A 95 -14.99 2.46 -12.26
C ASP A 95 -15.61 2.38 -10.85
N LYS A 96 -16.83 2.92 -10.67
CA LYS A 96 -17.54 2.90 -9.37
C LYS A 96 -17.91 1.48 -8.91
N ASN A 97 -17.91 0.52 -9.83
CA ASN A 97 -18.22 -0.88 -9.55
C ASN A 97 -16.98 -1.73 -9.24
N SER A 98 -15.79 -1.16 -9.36
CA SER A 98 -14.57 -1.88 -8.97
C SER A 98 -14.50 -1.92 -7.45
N LYS A 99 -14.76 -3.09 -6.85
CA LYS A 99 -14.41 -3.32 -5.44
C LYS A 99 -12.90 -3.25 -5.31
N LEU A 100 -12.41 -2.12 -4.85
CA LEU A 100 -10.99 -1.90 -4.57
C LEU A 100 -10.72 -2.31 -3.12
N ASP A 101 -10.93 -3.60 -2.84
CA ASP A 101 -10.69 -4.16 -1.52
C ASP A 101 -9.23 -3.91 -1.12
N PRO A 102 -8.98 -3.41 0.10
CA PRO A 102 -7.65 -3.06 0.55
C PRO A 102 -6.75 -4.29 0.67
N PHE A 103 -5.45 -4.12 0.39
CA PHE A 103 -4.44 -5.09 0.80
C PHE A 103 -3.99 -4.83 2.23
N TYR A 104 -3.94 -5.86 3.06
CA TYR A 104 -3.36 -5.79 4.39
C TYR A 104 -1.97 -6.41 4.38
N LEU A 105 -0.95 -5.61 4.66
CA LEU A 105 0.44 -6.05 4.74
C LEU A 105 0.96 -5.85 6.15
N MET A 106 1.38 -6.92 6.79
CA MET A 106 2.02 -6.87 8.10
C MET A 106 3.53 -6.85 7.95
N TYR A 107 4.18 -5.91 8.64
CA TYR A 107 5.62 -5.84 8.70
C TYR A 107 6.16 -6.53 9.96
N LEU A 108 6.93 -7.58 9.76
CA LEU A 108 7.49 -8.42 10.82
C LEU A 108 9.02 -8.37 10.83
N ASN A 109 9.60 -8.51 12.02
CA ASN A 109 11.04 -8.76 12.23
C ASN A 109 12.00 -7.78 11.54
N LYS A 110 11.55 -6.54 11.28
CA LYS A 110 12.33 -5.47 10.64
C LYS A 110 12.78 -5.74 9.20
N ASN A 111 12.25 -6.78 8.54
CA ASN A 111 12.59 -7.10 7.14
C ASN A 111 11.59 -8.02 6.42
N HIS A 112 10.51 -8.47 7.06
CA HIS A 112 9.53 -9.36 6.43
C HIS A 112 8.20 -8.65 6.19
N TRP A 113 7.59 -8.92 5.04
CA TRP A 113 6.22 -8.53 4.73
C TRP A 113 5.35 -9.77 4.59
N VAL A 114 4.18 -9.73 5.20
CA VAL A 114 3.19 -10.81 5.13
C VAL A 114 1.87 -10.23 4.64
N LEU A 115 1.32 -10.82 3.58
CA LEU A 115 -0.05 -10.55 3.17
C LEU A 115 -1.00 -11.17 4.20
N VAL A 116 -1.83 -10.34 4.81
CA VAL A 116 -2.82 -10.76 5.80
C VAL A 116 -4.16 -10.91 5.12
N LEU A 117 -4.76 -12.08 5.26
CA LEU A 117 -6.15 -12.33 4.87
C LEU A 117 -7.01 -12.14 6.12
N LEU A 118 -7.82 -11.08 6.11
CA LEU A 118 -8.77 -10.85 7.18
C LEU A 118 -10.00 -11.72 6.96
N LYS A 119 -10.41 -12.45 7.99
CA LYS A 119 -11.68 -13.15 7.99
C LYS A 119 -12.72 -12.23 8.59
N ALA A 120 -13.66 -11.74 7.78
CA ALA A 120 -14.80 -11.00 8.27
C ALA A 120 -15.61 -11.90 9.22
N THR A 121 -15.73 -11.50 10.48
CA THR A 121 -16.60 -12.19 11.45
C THR A 121 -18.08 -11.80 11.26
N ASP A 122 -18.38 -10.59 10.76
CA ASP A 122 -19.75 -10.07 10.67
C ASP A 122 -20.04 -9.31 9.35
N LYS A 123 -19.58 -9.85 8.21
CA LYS A 123 -19.76 -9.28 6.84
C LYS A 123 -19.09 -7.90 6.57
N SER A 124 -18.40 -7.30 7.55
CA SER A 124 -17.47 -6.18 7.31
C SER A 124 -16.05 -6.58 7.68
N GLU A 125 -15.10 -6.39 6.76
CA GLU A 125 -13.68 -6.52 7.06
C GLU A 125 -13.22 -5.31 7.89
N PRO A 126 -12.40 -5.50 8.93
CA PRO A 126 -12.01 -4.40 9.81
C PRO A 126 -11.19 -3.37 9.03
N THR A 127 -11.74 -2.16 8.95
CA THR A 127 -11.17 -1.09 8.14
C THR A 127 -10.31 -0.17 9.01
N PRO A 128 -9.03 0.03 8.70
CA PRO A 128 -8.15 0.85 9.53
C PRO A 128 -8.14 2.31 9.06
N PRO A 129 -7.84 3.24 9.98
CA PRO A 129 -7.92 4.68 9.73
C PRO A 129 -6.95 5.11 8.61
N VAL A 130 -7.45 5.91 7.66
CA VAL A 130 -6.62 6.53 6.63
C VAL A 130 -5.80 7.66 7.22
N ILE A 131 -4.59 7.34 7.68
CA ILE A 131 -3.59 8.31 8.15
C ILE A 131 -2.62 8.61 7.01
N GLY A 132 -2.73 9.81 6.45
CA GLY A 132 -1.78 10.28 5.42
C GLY A 132 -2.27 11.45 4.56
N LEU A 133 -3.56 11.79 4.61
CA LEU A 133 -4.19 12.71 3.66
C LEU A 133 -3.85 14.21 3.85
N LYS A 134 -3.03 14.60 4.83
CA LYS A 134 -2.82 16.02 5.15
C LYS A 134 -1.98 16.78 4.11
N LYS A 135 -1.24 16.09 3.22
CA LYS A 135 -0.24 16.75 2.35
C LYS A 135 -0.39 16.56 0.84
N LEU A 136 -1.33 15.73 0.36
CA LEU A 136 -1.53 15.50 -1.07
C LEU A 136 -3.01 15.73 -1.43
N SER A 137 -3.40 16.99 -1.55
CA SER A 137 -4.66 17.38 -2.19
C SER A 137 -4.50 17.29 -3.71
N SER A 138 -4.30 16.09 -4.26
CA SER A 138 -4.39 15.90 -5.71
C SER A 138 -5.86 15.68 -6.10
N GLN A 139 -6.24 16.05 -7.32
CA GLN A 139 -7.58 15.83 -7.88
C GLN A 139 -8.00 14.35 -7.81
N PHE A 140 -7.02 13.43 -7.80
CA PHE A 140 -7.22 11.98 -7.65
C PHE A 140 -7.69 11.59 -6.24
N THR A 141 -7.15 12.20 -5.20
CA THR A 141 -7.59 11.94 -3.81
C THR A 141 -9.03 12.36 -3.55
N HIS A 142 -9.57 13.31 -4.31
CA HIS A 142 -10.97 13.72 -4.20
C HIS A 142 -11.94 12.61 -4.62
N SER A 143 -11.60 11.83 -5.66
CA SER A 143 -12.43 10.69 -6.09
C SER A 143 -12.57 9.63 -5.00
N TRP A 144 -11.52 9.44 -4.20
CA TRP A 144 -11.49 8.50 -3.08
C TRP A 144 -12.25 8.96 -1.83
N ARG A 145 -12.48 10.27 -1.65
CA ARG A 145 -13.10 10.78 -0.41
C ARG A 145 -14.50 10.22 -0.16
N SER A 146 -15.29 10.00 -1.21
CA SER A 146 -16.65 9.45 -1.07
C SER A 146 -16.62 7.98 -0.66
N GLU A 147 -15.74 7.17 -1.27
CA GLU A 147 -15.63 5.74 -0.93
C GLU A 147 -15.08 5.55 0.49
N ILE A 148 -14.08 6.33 0.88
CA ILE A 148 -13.47 6.24 2.21
C ILE A 148 -14.41 6.75 3.31
N LYS A 149 -15.42 7.55 2.98
CA LYS A 149 -16.38 8.07 3.96
C LYS A 149 -17.16 6.95 4.64
N ASP A 150 -17.59 5.94 3.89
CA ASP A 150 -18.34 4.80 4.43
C ASP A 150 -17.44 3.94 5.33
N TYR A 151 -16.19 3.73 4.90
CA TYR A 151 -15.16 3.06 5.71
C TYR A 151 -14.84 3.81 7.02
N PHE A 152 -14.73 5.14 7.00
CA PHE A 152 -14.55 5.96 8.21
C PHE A 152 -15.76 5.89 9.13
N SER A 153 -16.97 5.90 8.57
CA SER A 153 -18.21 5.80 9.34
C SER A 153 -18.25 4.48 10.13
N LEU A 154 -17.93 3.36 9.46
CA LEU A 154 -17.85 2.04 10.10
C LEU A 154 -16.77 1.99 11.20
N TYR A 155 -15.57 2.46 10.92
CA TYR A 155 -14.49 2.50 11.92
C TYR A 155 -14.89 3.28 13.19
N ASN A 156 -15.51 4.45 13.01
CA ASN A 156 -15.96 5.28 14.14
C ASN A 156 -17.10 4.65 14.95
N GLN A 157 -17.91 3.77 14.35
CA GLN A 157 -18.92 2.99 15.08
C GLN A 157 -18.26 1.96 16.01
N HIS A 158 -17.18 1.29 15.56
CA HIS A 158 -16.44 0.31 16.37
C HIS A 158 -15.54 0.94 17.44
N LEU A 159 -15.19 2.22 17.30
CA LEU A 159 -14.51 3.00 18.34
C LEU A 159 -15.44 3.53 19.43
N GLN A 160 -16.77 3.47 19.24
CA GLN A 160 -17.68 3.80 20.33
C GLN A 160 -17.44 2.82 21.48
N PRO A 161 -17.38 3.31 22.74
CA PRO A 161 -17.17 2.43 23.87
C PRO A 161 -18.25 1.35 23.85
N ILE A 162 -17.82 0.07 23.89
CA ILE A 162 -18.72 -1.04 24.13
C ILE A 162 -19.48 -0.67 25.40
N LYS A 163 -20.79 -0.39 25.27
CA LYS A 163 -21.64 -0.19 26.44
C LYS A 163 -21.54 -1.49 27.24
N LYS A 164 -20.85 -1.42 28.38
CA LYS A 164 -20.87 -2.50 29.37
C LYS A 164 -22.35 -2.74 29.69
N ILE A 165 -22.82 -3.94 29.37
CA ILE A 165 -24.10 -4.49 29.85
C ILE A 165 -23.92 -4.80 31.33
#